data_AF-A0A1V4MEI9-F1
#
_entry.id   AF-A0A1V4MEI9-F1
#
_cell.length_a   1.000
_cell.length_b   1.000
_cell.length_c   1.000
_cell.angle_alpha   90.00
_cell.angle_beta   90.00
_cell.angle_gamma   90.00
#
_symmetry.space_group_name_H-M   'P 1'
#
loop_
_entity.id
_entity.type
_entity.pdbx_description
1 polymer ?
#
loop_
_entity_poly.entity_id
_entity_poly.type
_entity_poly.pdbx_seq_one_letter_code
_entity_poly.pdbx_strand_id
1 'polypeptide(L)'
;MINYDLPWNPMKIEQRIGRIHRIGQKHEVSIFNLCAAGSIEDYILEILDRKINMFELVIGEIDMILGRLKEEKDFSETVYDIWIDSLSDEERGKAFGHLGRRLLRARNGYHKSKELDEKLFGENYEL
;
A
#
# COMPACT_ATOMS: atom_id res chain seq x y z
N MET A 1 -13.15 11.14 -6.08
CA MET A 1 -13.02 9.97 -7.00
C MET A 1 -13.74 8.80 -6.38
N ILE A 2 -14.41 8.00 -7.20
CA ILE A 2 -15.07 6.77 -6.76
C ILE A 2 -14.46 5.62 -7.56
N ASN A 3 -13.88 4.63 -6.87
CA ASN A 3 -13.43 3.39 -7.46
C ASN A 3 -14.54 2.35 -7.31
N TYR A 4 -15.09 1.90 -8.44
CA TYR A 4 -16.05 0.78 -8.49
C TYR A 4 -15.35 -0.58 -8.47
N ASP A 5 -14.15 -0.64 -9.05
CA ASP A 5 -13.20 -1.73 -8.98
C ASP A 5 -11.90 -1.22 -8.36
N LEU A 6 -11.37 -1.92 -7.37
CA LEU A 6 -10.06 -1.62 -6.81
C LEU A 6 -9.01 -2.56 -7.40
N PRO A 7 -7.94 -2.06 -8.02
CA PRO A 7 -6.85 -2.91 -8.45
C PRO A 7 -6.13 -3.44 -7.21
N TRP A 8 -5.78 -4.73 -7.23
CA TRP A 8 -5.12 -5.35 -6.08
C TRP A 8 -3.68 -4.86 -5.86
N ASN A 9 -3.04 -4.30 -6.91
CA ASN A 9 -1.69 -3.73 -6.83
C ASN A 9 -1.72 -2.27 -6.30
N PRO A 10 -1.08 -1.98 -5.16
CA PRO A 10 -1.02 -0.64 -4.56
C PRO A 10 -0.48 0.45 -5.50
N MET A 11 0.48 0.12 -6.35
CA MET A 11 1.04 1.05 -7.34
C MET A 11 -0.02 1.57 -8.30
N LYS A 12 -0.94 0.70 -8.74
CA LYS A 12 -2.03 1.11 -9.64
C LYS A 12 -3.01 2.05 -8.92
N ILE A 13 -3.21 1.85 -7.62
CA ILE A 13 -4.05 2.74 -6.80
C ILE A 13 -3.40 4.12 -6.67
N GLU A 14 -2.11 4.18 -6.30
CA GLU A 14 -1.35 5.42 -6.19
C GLU A 14 -1.38 6.22 -7.50
N GLN A 15 -1.13 5.54 -8.62
CA GLN A 15 -1.19 6.16 -9.95
C GLN A 15 -2.58 6.71 -10.28
N ARG A 16 -3.67 6.03 -9.89
CA ARG A 16 -5.05 6.55 -10.06
C ARG A 16 -5.25 7.82 -9.22
N ILE A 17 -4.79 7.84 -7.97
CA ILE A 17 -4.88 9.01 -7.08
C ILE A 17 -4.05 10.18 -7.62
N GLY A 18 -2.84 9.92 -8.13
CA GLY A 18 -1.97 10.95 -8.70
C GLY A 18 -2.56 11.68 -9.91
N ARG A 19 -3.56 11.11 -10.60
CA ARG A 19 -4.26 11.79 -11.71
C ARG A 19 -5.09 12.99 -11.26
N ILE A 20 -5.59 12.96 -10.02
CA ILE A 20 -6.48 13.99 -9.46
C ILE A 20 -5.80 14.80 -8.35
N HIS A 21 -4.85 14.19 -7.63
CA HIS A 21 -4.06 14.82 -6.58
C HIS A 21 -2.71 15.27 -7.15
N ARG A 22 -2.72 16.43 -7.82
CA ARG A 22 -1.57 17.00 -8.54
C ARG A 22 -1.29 18.44 -8.12
N ILE A 23 -0.09 18.93 -8.41
CA ILE A 23 0.30 20.33 -8.20
C ILE A 23 -0.72 21.26 -8.87
N GLY A 24 -1.19 22.26 -8.12
CA GLY A 24 -2.20 23.22 -8.57
C GLY A 24 -3.64 22.80 -8.28
N GLN A 25 -3.89 21.62 -7.72
CA GLN A 25 -5.18 21.29 -7.12
C GLN A 25 -5.42 22.17 -5.90
N LYS A 26 -6.59 22.81 -5.83
CA LYS A 26 -6.95 23.77 -4.76
C LYS A 26 -8.04 23.25 -3.81
N HIS A 27 -8.65 22.13 -4.16
CA HIS A 27 -9.73 21.52 -3.40
C HIS A 27 -9.28 20.22 -2.76
N GLU A 28 -9.93 19.88 -1.65
CA GLU A 28 -9.73 18.60 -0.98
C GLU A 28 -10.10 17.44 -1.91
N VAL A 29 -9.26 16.41 -1.96
CA VAL A 29 -9.45 15.23 -2.80
C VAL A 29 -10.03 14.11 -1.93
N SER A 30 -11.32 13.83 -2.08
CA SER A 30 -11.96 12.68 -1.44
C SER A 30 -11.94 11.45 -2.35
N ILE A 31 -11.61 10.29 -1.80
CA ILE A 31 -11.56 9.00 -2.51
C ILE A 31 -12.51 8.03 -1.82
N PHE A 32 -13.41 7.43 -2.59
CA PHE A 32 -14.33 6.40 -2.13
C PHE A 32 -14.02 5.10 -2.86
N ASN A 33 -13.77 4.03 -2.11
CA ASN A 33 -13.54 2.69 -2.66
C ASN A 33 -14.78 1.83 -2.39
N LEU A 34 -15.38 1.29 -3.43
CA LEU A 34 -16.49 0.34 -3.33
C LEU A 34 -15.92 -1.06 -3.51
N CYS A 35 -16.22 -1.95 -2.57
CA CYS A 35 -15.86 -3.37 -2.63
C CYS A 35 -17.04 -4.21 -2.12
N ALA A 36 -17.09 -5.47 -2.55
CA ALA A 36 -18.05 -6.42 -2.00
C ALA A 36 -17.46 -7.00 -0.70
N ALA A 37 -18.26 -7.05 0.36
CA ALA A 37 -17.82 -7.61 1.64
C ALA A 37 -17.31 -9.04 1.47
N GLY A 38 -16.14 -9.33 2.06
CA GLY A 38 -15.49 -10.63 1.96
C GLY A 38 -14.85 -10.92 0.59
N SER A 39 -14.75 -9.97 -0.35
CA SER A 39 -14.01 -10.15 -1.60
C SER A 39 -12.50 -9.90 -1.43
N ILE A 40 -11.71 -10.24 -2.45
CA ILE A 40 -10.26 -9.95 -2.46
C ILE A 40 -9.99 -8.46 -2.18
N GLU A 41 -10.76 -7.59 -2.83
CA GLU A 41 -10.63 -6.13 -2.67
C GLU A 41 -10.87 -5.67 -1.24
N ASP A 42 -11.80 -6.31 -0.51
CA ASP A 42 -12.10 -6.00 0.90
C ASP A 42 -10.88 -6.31 1.79
N TYR A 43 -10.28 -7.50 1.63
CA TYR A 43 -9.05 -7.86 2.34
C TYR A 43 -7.87 -6.94 2.00
N ILE A 44 -7.74 -6.56 0.72
CA ILE A 44 -6.69 -5.63 0.28
C ILE A 44 -6.91 -4.25 0.90
N LEU A 45 -8.12 -3.71 0.85
CA LEU A 45 -8.43 -2.42 1.45
C LEU A 45 -8.13 -2.44 2.95
N GLU A 46 -8.49 -3.50 3.66
CA GLU A 46 -8.19 -3.59 5.09
C GLU A 46 -6.68 -3.53 5.36
N ILE A 47 -5.86 -4.20 4.55
CA ILE A 47 -4.40 -4.15 4.70
C ILE A 47 -3.85 -2.75 4.38
N LEU A 48 -4.23 -2.20 3.23
CA LEU A 48 -3.68 -0.93 2.74
C LEU A 48 -4.08 0.23 3.63
N ASP A 49 -5.31 0.22 4.13
CA ASP A 49 -5.83 1.19 5.08
C ASP A 49 -5.22 0.97 6.47
N ARG A 50 -5.54 -0.14 7.14
CA ARG A 50 -5.26 -0.30 8.58
C ARG A 50 -3.82 -0.64 8.92
N LYS A 51 -3.07 -1.27 8.01
CA LYS A 51 -1.70 -1.74 8.31
C LYS A 51 -0.63 -0.86 7.71
N ILE A 52 -0.90 -0.28 6.54
CA ILE A 52 0.10 0.50 5.82
C ILE A 52 -0.18 2.00 5.92
N ASN A 53 -1.41 2.41 6.26
CA ASN A 53 -1.86 3.79 6.08
C ASN A 53 -1.44 4.31 4.70
N MET A 54 -1.62 3.47 3.68
CA MET A 54 -1.06 3.74 2.35
C MET A 54 -1.54 5.08 1.80
N PHE A 55 -2.79 5.46 2.12
CA PHE A 55 -3.38 6.71 1.67
C PHE A 55 -2.78 7.97 2.32
N GLU A 56 -1.97 7.82 3.37
CA GLU A 56 -1.24 8.92 4.03
C GLU A 56 0.21 9.03 3.55
N LEU A 57 0.70 8.05 2.77
CA LEU A 57 2.08 8.04 2.28
C LEU A 57 2.32 9.13 1.22
N VAL A 58 3.54 9.64 1.19
CA VAL A 58 3.97 10.56 0.12
C VAL A 58 4.14 9.78 -1.18
N ILE A 59 3.85 10.44 -2.31
CA ILE A 59 4.00 9.84 -3.65
C ILE A 59 5.42 9.27 -3.81
N GLY A 60 5.50 8.00 -4.23
CA GLY A 60 6.74 7.27 -4.47
C GLY A 60 7.25 6.46 -3.27
N GLU A 61 6.73 6.70 -2.06
CA GLU A 61 7.12 5.90 -0.89
C GLU A 61 6.61 4.45 -1.00
N ILE A 62 5.47 4.25 -1.68
CA ILE A 62 4.88 2.92 -1.85
C ILE A 62 5.82 2.01 -2.65
N ASP A 63 6.48 2.53 -3.70
CA ASP A 63 7.44 1.75 -4.51
C ASP A 63 8.63 1.30 -3.67
N MET A 64 9.17 2.21 -2.84
CA MET A 64 10.28 1.91 -1.93
C MET A 64 9.90 0.87 -0.86
N ILE A 65 8.64 0.87 -0.42
CA ILE A 65 8.12 -0.12 0.53
C ILE A 65 7.97 -1.48 -0.15
N LEU A 66 7.36 -1.53 -1.34
CA LEU A 66 7.17 -2.77 -2.09
C LEU A 66 8.51 -3.40 -2.49
N GLY A 67 9.49 -2.60 -2.91
CA GLY A 67 10.84 -3.08 -3.23
C GLY A 67 11.55 -3.75 -2.05
N ARG A 68 11.20 -3.40 -0.80
CA ARG A 68 11.74 -4.04 0.41
C ARG A 68 11.14 -5.41 0.73
N LEU A 69 9.99 -5.76 0.14
CA LEU A 69 9.39 -7.08 0.34
C LEU A 69 10.20 -8.21 -0.28
N LYS A 70 11.08 -7.91 -1.25
CA LYS A 70 11.89 -8.89 -2.01
C LYS A 70 11.07 -10.09 -2.48
N GLU A 71 9.89 -9.84 -3.05
CA GLU A 71 9.09 -10.91 -3.62
C GLU A 71 9.63 -11.29 -5.01
N GLU A 72 9.66 -12.59 -5.29
CA GLU A 72 9.98 -13.09 -6.64
C GLU A 72 8.80 -12.90 -7.61
N LYS A 73 7.59 -12.72 -7.07
CA LYS A 73 6.33 -12.61 -7.80
C LYS A 73 5.79 -11.17 -7.77
N ASP A 74 4.93 -10.84 -8.74
CA ASP A 74 4.15 -9.59 -8.70
C ASP A 74 3.19 -9.61 -7.51
N PHE A 75 2.94 -8.44 -6.92
CA PHE A 75 2.04 -8.30 -5.78
C PHE A 75 0.64 -8.86 -6.06
N SER A 76 0.12 -8.65 -7.28
CA SER A 76 -1.21 -9.14 -7.67
C SER A 76 -1.25 -10.67 -7.73
N GLU A 77 -0.15 -11.31 -8.12
CA GLU A 77 -0.01 -12.76 -8.16
C GLU A 77 0.04 -13.33 -6.73
N THR A 78 0.82 -12.73 -5.83
CA THR A 78 0.84 -13.11 -4.41
C THR A 78 -0.54 -13.04 -3.77
N VAL A 79 -1.31 -12.00 -4.09
CA VAL A 79 -2.69 -11.83 -3.60
C VAL A 79 -3.63 -12.90 -4.17
N TYR A 80 -3.50 -13.19 -5.46
CA TYR A 80 -4.29 -14.23 -6.12
C TYR A 80 -4.00 -15.61 -5.55
N ASP A 81 -2.73 -15.95 -5.35
CA ASP A 81 -2.30 -17.23 -4.77
C ASP A 81 -2.86 -17.41 -3.35
N ILE A 82 -2.74 -16.37 -2.50
CA ILE A 82 -3.33 -16.39 -1.15
C ILE A 82 -4.83 -16.68 -1.22
N TRP A 83 -5.55 -16.07 -2.17
CA TRP A 83 -6.98 -16.24 -2.31
C TRP A 83 -7.36 -17.66 -2.73
N ILE A 84 -6.67 -18.22 -3.73
CA ILE A 84 -6.93 -19.55 -4.28
C ILE A 84 -6.52 -20.67 -3.31
N ASP A 85 -5.41 -20.49 -2.60
CA ASP A 85 -4.87 -21.52 -1.70
C ASP A 85 -5.58 -21.60 -0.35
N SER A 86 -6.41 -20.60 -0.02
CA SER A 86 -7.13 -20.54 1.25
C SER A 86 -8.55 -21.09 1.12
N LEU A 87 -8.82 -22.22 1.76
CA LEU A 87 -10.07 -22.98 1.63
C LEU A 87 -11.21 -22.41 2.50
N SER A 88 -10.87 -21.61 3.51
CA SER A 88 -11.84 -20.98 4.42
C SER A 88 -11.56 -19.49 4.63
N ASP A 89 -12.58 -18.74 5.06
CA ASP A 89 -12.46 -17.31 5.36
C ASP A 89 -11.48 -17.05 6.52
N GLU A 90 -11.38 -17.99 7.47
CA GLU A 90 -10.42 -17.91 8.58
C GLU A 90 -8.97 -18.06 8.07
N GLU A 91 -8.71 -19.02 7.17
CA GLU A 91 -7.41 -19.19 6.53
C GLU A 91 -7.05 -17.96 5.68
N ARG A 92 -8.01 -17.43 4.90
CA ARG A 92 -7.82 -16.18 4.13
C ARG A 92 -7.42 -15.04 5.07
N GLY A 93 -8.15 -14.84 6.16
CA GLY A 93 -7.86 -13.81 7.15
C GLY A 93 -6.45 -13.95 7.76
N LYS A 94 -6.03 -15.18 8.07
CA LYS A 94 -4.67 -15.45 8.58
C LYS A 94 -3.59 -15.16 7.52
N ALA A 95 -3.81 -15.57 6.28
CA ALA A 95 -2.87 -15.41 5.17
C ALA A 95 -2.72 -13.93 4.76
N PHE A 96 -3.83 -13.22 4.54
CA PHE A 96 -3.82 -11.77 4.32
C PHE A 96 -3.26 -11.01 5.52
N GLY A 97 -3.57 -11.44 6.74
CA GLY A 97 -2.94 -10.89 7.96
C GLY A 97 -1.41 -11.08 7.97
N HIS A 98 -0.89 -12.18 7.44
CA HIS A 98 0.55 -12.39 7.28
C HIS A 98 1.16 -11.45 6.23
N LEU A 99 0.52 -11.30 5.07
CA LEU A 99 0.90 -10.33 4.05
C LEU A 99 0.95 -8.90 4.62
N GLY A 100 -0.09 -8.49 5.35
CA GLY A 100 -0.15 -7.19 6.01
C GLY A 100 0.99 -6.96 7.01
N ARG A 101 1.37 -7.99 7.80
CA ARG A 101 2.54 -7.90 8.70
C ARG A 101 3.85 -7.74 7.95
N ARG A 102 4.02 -8.40 6.80
CA ARG A 102 5.22 -8.26 5.95
C ARG A 102 5.31 -6.83 5.40
N LEU A 103 4.22 -6.31 4.88
CA LEU A 103 4.11 -4.93 4.38
C LEU A 103 4.40 -3.90 5.47
N LEU A 104 3.83 -4.07 6.68
CA LEU A 104 4.12 -3.21 7.82
C LEU A 104 5.61 -3.21 8.19
N ARG A 105 6.27 -4.37 8.19
CA ARG A 105 7.72 -4.46 8.43
C ARG A 105 8.51 -3.73 7.34
N ALA A 106 8.14 -3.90 6.07
CA ALA A 106 8.79 -3.20 4.96
C ALA A 106 8.64 -1.68 5.09
N ARG A 107 7.45 -1.19 5.44
CA ARG A 107 7.17 0.23 5.73
C ARG A 107 8.02 0.75 6.88
N ASN A 108 8.02 0.07 8.02
CA ASN A 108 8.80 0.51 9.17
C ASN A 108 10.31 0.51 8.87
N GLY A 109 10.79 -0.45 8.07
CA GLY A 109 12.16 -0.49 7.57
C GLY A 109 12.49 0.70 6.66
N TYR A 110 11.55 1.10 5.79
CA TYR A 110 11.68 2.30 4.97
C TYR A 110 11.74 3.57 5.83
N HIS A 111 10.80 3.77 6.76
CA HIS A 111 10.78 4.93 7.64
C HIS A 111 12.06 5.06 8.46
N LYS A 112 12.56 3.95 9.01
CA LYS A 112 13.81 3.93 9.76
C LYS A 112 14.99 4.35 8.88
N SER A 113 15.06 3.85 7.65
CA SER A 113 16.11 4.24 6.69
C SER A 113 16.05 5.74 6.41
N LYS A 114 14.85 6.26 6.12
CA LYS A 114 14.61 7.68 5.85
C LYS A 114 15.02 8.58 7.01
N GLU A 115 14.66 8.21 8.24
CA GLU A 115 15.02 8.96 9.46
C GLU A 115 16.53 8.94 9.72
N LEU A 116 17.22 7.83 9.44
CA LEU A 116 18.69 7.77 9.53
C LEU A 116 19.34 8.67 8.48
N ASP A 117 18.88 8.62 7.24
CA ASP A 117 19.42 9.43 6.15
C ASP A 117 19.25 10.93 6.45
N GLU A 118 18.08 11.34 6.96
CA GLU A 118 17.81 12.72 7.38
C GLU A 118 18.73 13.16 8.52
N LYS A 119 18.98 12.31 9.53
CA LYS A 119 19.92 12.62 10.63
C LYS A 119 21.37 12.70 10.18
N LEU A 120 21.78 11.92 9.17
CA LEU A 120 23.16 11.88 8.69
C LEU A 120 23.48 12.98 7.68
N PHE A 121 22.50 13.38 6.87
CA PHE A 121 22.73 14.29 5.73
C PHE A 121 21.90 15.58 5.78
N GLY A 122 20.93 15.70 6.70
CA GLY A 122 20.02 16.84 6.78
C GLY A 122 20.67 18.16 7.20
N GLU A 123 21.77 18.12 7.96
CA GLU A 123 22.50 19.34 8.37
C GLU A 123 23.44 19.90 7.27
N ASN A 124 23.67 19.18 6.17
CA ASN A 124 24.65 19.56 5.13
C ASN A 124 24.05 20.33 3.93
N TYR A 125 22.78 20.74 3.99
CA TYR A 125 22.07 21.42 2.88
C TYR A 125 21.53 22.82 3.22
N GLU A 126 22.01 23.46 4.30
CA GLU A 126 21.85 24.91 4.47
C GLU A 126 23.12 25.64 4.00
N LEU A 127 23.17 25.98 2.70
CA LEU A 127 24.12 26.93 2.11
C LEU A 127 23.36 28.03 1.37
#